data_AF-A0A453GWJ3-F1
#
_entry.id   AF-A0A453GWJ3-F1
#
_cell.length_a   1.000
_cell.length_b   1.000
_cell.length_c   1.000
_cell.angle_alpha   90.00
_cell.angle_beta   90.00
_cell.angle_gamma   90.00
#
_symmetry.space_group_name_H-M   'P 1'
#
loop_
_entity.id
_entity.type
_entity.pdbx_description
1 polymer ?
#
loop_
_entity_poly.entity_id
_entity_poly.type
_entity_poly.pdbx_seq_one_letter_code
_entity_poly.pdbx_strand_id
1 'polypeptide(L)'
;MDMVPASAEPLLHPEQCQLRPSDHRRWWVLVAAALLLMLLVTVGPLHPMLFGVPQSEPVALILLTAAQEKGAVCLDGTPPGYHLQRGSGDGSSSWHIHLQ
;
A
#
# COMPACT_ATOMS: atom_id res chain seq x y z
N MET A 1 -82.75 -24.60 24.54
CA MET A 1 -81.48 -25.30 24.23
C MET A 1 -81.22 -25.15 22.73
N ASP A 2 -80.94 -23.94 22.22
CA ASP A 2 -79.68 -23.19 22.38
C ASP A 2 -78.51 -24.03 21.82
N MET A 3 -77.71 -23.63 20.83
CA MET A 3 -77.36 -22.30 20.35
C MET A 3 -76.85 -22.38 18.89
N VAL A 4 -77.32 -21.43 18.07
CA VAL A 4 -76.53 -20.85 16.96
C VAL A 4 -75.32 -20.14 17.57
N PRO A 5 -74.18 -20.09 16.85
CA PRO A 5 -73.40 -18.86 16.85
C PRO A 5 -73.31 -18.26 15.45
N ALA A 6 -73.68 -16.99 15.42
CA ALA A 6 -73.44 -16.03 14.37
C ALA A 6 -72.09 -15.32 14.62
N SER A 7 -71.66 -14.56 13.61
CA SER A 7 -70.62 -13.51 13.65
C SER A 7 -69.17 -14.03 13.58
N ALA A 8 -68.22 -13.42 12.86
CA ALA A 8 -68.18 -12.23 12.03
C ALA A 8 -66.89 -12.27 11.16
N GLU A 9 -66.91 -11.64 9.98
CA GLU A 9 -65.73 -11.10 9.27
C GLU A 9 -65.09 -9.92 10.06
N PRO A 10 -63.99 -9.25 9.64
CA PRO A 10 -62.83 -9.54 8.78
C PRO A 10 -61.50 -9.08 9.48
N LEU A 11 -60.40 -8.95 8.72
CA LEU A 11 -59.20 -8.09 8.93
C LEU A 11 -57.83 -8.80 9.14
N LEU A 12 -57.05 -8.72 8.06
CA LEU A 12 -55.61 -8.43 7.99
C LEU A 12 -54.66 -9.39 8.73
N HIS A 13 -53.97 -10.22 7.94
CA HIS A 13 -52.55 -10.43 8.22
C HIS A 13 -51.73 -10.17 6.95
N PRO A 14 -50.99 -9.06 6.89
CA PRO A 14 -49.91 -8.93 5.94
C PRO A 14 -48.81 -9.86 6.46
N GLU A 15 -48.80 -11.11 6.04
CA GLU A 15 -47.58 -11.90 6.12
C GLU A 15 -46.63 -11.27 5.11
N GLN A 16 -45.91 -10.29 5.64
CA GLN A 16 -44.78 -9.67 5.03
C GLN A 16 -43.94 -10.78 4.41
N CYS A 17 -43.61 -10.67 3.11
CA CYS A 17 -42.47 -11.35 2.54
C CYS A 17 -41.22 -10.80 3.25
N GLN A 18 -41.01 -11.26 4.49
CA GLN A 18 -39.76 -11.21 5.18
C GLN A 18 -38.81 -11.97 4.27
N LEU A 19 -38.02 -11.21 3.51
CA LEU A 19 -36.87 -11.71 2.79
C LEU A 19 -36.01 -12.43 3.82
N ARG A 20 -36.18 -13.76 3.89
CA ARG A 20 -35.34 -14.66 4.66
C ARG A 20 -33.90 -14.33 4.25
N PRO A 21 -33.07 -13.77 5.14
CA PRO A 21 -31.70 -13.48 4.76
C PRO A 21 -31.07 -14.83 4.47
N SER A 22 -30.76 -15.07 3.20
CA SER A 22 -30.15 -16.31 2.74
C SER A 22 -28.80 -16.43 3.44
N ASP A 23 -28.71 -17.28 4.46
CA ASP A 23 -27.48 -17.54 5.23
C ASP A 23 -26.28 -17.85 4.31
N HIS A 24 -26.56 -18.42 3.13
CA HIS A 24 -25.61 -18.65 2.05
C HIS A 24 -24.89 -17.37 1.61
N ARG A 25 -25.59 -16.25 1.41
CA ARG A 25 -24.99 -14.96 1.03
C ARG A 25 -24.03 -14.45 2.11
N ARG A 26 -24.38 -14.65 3.38
CA ARG A 26 -23.49 -14.32 4.52
C ARG A 26 -22.25 -15.21 4.52
N TRP A 27 -22.40 -16.50 4.21
CA TRP A 27 -21.28 -17.44 4.10
C TRP A 27 -20.32 -17.09 2.95
N TRP A 28 -20.83 -16.75 1.76
CA TRP A 28 -19.99 -16.30 0.64
C TRP A 28 -19.18 -15.03 0.96
N VAL A 29 -19.79 -14.07 1.66
CA VAL A 29 -19.09 -12.84 2.09
C VAL A 29 -17.94 -13.17 3.05
N LEU A 30 -18.15 -14.08 4.01
CA LEU A 30 -17.11 -14.50 4.94
C LEU A 30 -15.97 -15.25 4.23
N VAL A 31 -16.29 -16.13 3.28
CA VAL A 31 -15.29 -16.86 2.48
C VAL A 31 -14.48 -15.89 1.62
N ALA A 32 -15.13 -14.96 0.93
CA ALA A 32 -14.45 -13.96 0.11
C ALA A 32 -13.55 -13.03 0.94
N ALA A 33 -14.02 -12.59 2.11
CA ALA A 33 -13.23 -11.78 3.03
C ALA A 33 -12.03 -12.56 3.59
N ALA A 34 -12.21 -13.83 3.93
CA ALA A 34 -11.12 -14.69 4.38
C ALA A 34 -10.08 -14.95 3.28
N LEU A 35 -10.52 -15.18 2.04
CA LEU A 35 -9.62 -15.34 0.89
C LEU A 35 -8.85 -14.06 0.57
N LEU A 36 -9.51 -12.90 0.63
CA LEU A 36 -8.86 -11.60 0.44
C LEU A 36 -7.83 -11.33 1.55
N LEU A 37 -8.17 -11.61 2.80
CA LEU A 37 -7.26 -11.48 3.94
C LEU A 37 -6.05 -12.42 3.79
N MET A 38 -6.28 -13.67 3.40
CA MET A 38 -5.21 -14.63 3.12
C MET A 38 -4.30 -14.12 2.00
N LEU A 39 -4.84 -13.56 0.92
CA LEU A 39 -4.06 -12.98 -0.17
C LEU A 39 -3.21 -11.78 0.30
N LEU A 40 -3.78 -10.88 1.11
CA LEU A 40 -3.06 -9.73 1.67
C LEU A 40 -1.93 -10.17 2.61
N VAL A 41 -2.16 -11.23 3.40
CA VAL A 41 -1.18 -11.80 4.34
C VAL A 41 -0.11 -12.63 3.64
N THR A 42 -0.39 -13.27 2.51
CA THR A 42 0.64 -13.97 1.72
C THR A 42 1.47 -13.00 0.88
N VAL A 43 0.83 -12.01 0.25
CA VAL A 43 1.49 -11.02 -0.62
C VAL A 43 2.26 -9.98 0.21
N GLY A 44 1.73 -9.57 1.37
CA GLY A 44 2.36 -8.63 2.32
C GLY A 44 3.85 -8.90 2.63
N PRO A 45 4.22 -10.10 3.10
CA PRO A 45 5.61 -10.47 3.39
C PRO A 45 6.42 -10.92 2.17
N LEU A 46 5.80 -11.17 1.01
CA LEU A 46 6.51 -11.45 -0.25
C LEU A 46 7.09 -10.17 -0.88
N HIS A 47 6.52 -8.99 -0.61
CA HIS A 47 6.98 -7.72 -1.17
C HIS A 47 8.46 -7.38 -0.94
N PRO A 48 9.03 -7.46 0.29
CA PRO A 48 10.44 -7.12 0.49
C PRO A 48 11.41 -8.13 -0.14
N MET A 49 10.94 -9.35 -0.46
CA MET A 49 11.74 -10.35 -1.18
C MET A 49 11.72 -10.14 -2.70
N LEU A 50 10.57 -9.74 -3.25
CA LEU A 50 10.41 -9.53 -4.70
C LEU A 50 10.99 -8.19 -5.15
N PHE A 51 10.88 -7.17 -4.31
CA PHE A 51 11.48 -5.87 -4.52
C PHE A 51 12.41 -5.63 -3.35
N GLY A 52 13.69 -5.95 -3.55
CA GLY A 52 14.71 -5.60 -2.57
C GLY A 52 14.57 -4.13 -2.22
N VAL A 53 14.33 -3.83 -0.94
CA VAL A 53 14.36 -2.44 -0.46
C VAL A 53 15.74 -1.90 -0.83
N PRO A 54 15.84 -0.84 -1.66
CA PRO A 54 17.12 -0.24 -1.94
C PRO A 54 17.70 0.18 -0.59
N GLN A 55 18.75 -0.52 -0.16
CA GLN A 55 19.52 -0.10 0.99
C GLN A 55 20.14 1.23 0.59
N SER A 56 19.64 2.32 1.20
CA SER A 56 20.22 3.64 1.01
C SER A 56 21.55 3.66 1.76
N GLU A 57 22.59 3.14 1.13
CA GLU A 57 23.94 3.21 1.66
C GLU A 57 24.34 4.70 1.75
N PRO A 58 24.75 5.20 2.92
CA PRO A 58 25.20 6.57 3.05
C PRO A 58 26.45 6.77 2.19
N VAL A 59 26.37 7.65 1.20
CA VAL A 59 27.51 8.02 0.36
C VAL A 59 28.23 9.18 1.04
N ALA A 60 29.55 9.08 1.17
CA ALA A 60 30.36 10.13 1.77
C ALA A 60 30.44 11.37 0.85
N LEU A 61 30.40 12.56 1.45
CA LEU A 61 30.71 13.81 0.77
C LEU A 61 32.23 13.92 0.59
N ILE A 62 32.68 14.11 -0.64
CA ILE A 62 34.08 14.32 -0.99
C ILE A 62 34.27 15.79 -1.33
N LEU A 63 35.10 16.49 -0.56
CA LEU A 63 35.46 17.88 -0.84
C LEU A 63 36.47 17.95 -1.99
N LEU A 64 36.32 18.94 -2.86
CA LEU A 64 37.29 19.20 -3.92
C LEU A 64 38.62 19.69 -3.34
N THR A 65 39.66 18.90 -3.49
CA THR A 65 41.02 19.30 -3.13
C THR A 65 41.50 20.46 -4.00
N ALA A 66 42.23 21.40 -3.39
CA ALA A 66 42.73 22.62 -4.03
C ALA A 66 41.64 23.53 -4.66
N ALA A 67 40.36 23.33 -4.33
CA ALA A 67 39.27 24.22 -4.78
C ALA A 67 39.54 25.67 -4.38
N GLN A 68 39.97 25.88 -3.13
CA GLN A 68 40.26 27.20 -2.60
C GLN A 68 41.45 27.87 -3.31
N GLU A 69 42.54 27.14 -3.55
CA GLU A 69 43.71 27.62 -4.29
C GLU A 69 43.36 28.03 -5.72
N LYS A 70 42.38 27.35 -6.33
CA LYS A 70 41.88 27.62 -7.68
C LYS A 70 40.75 28.65 -7.72
N GLY A 71 40.30 29.17 -6.57
CA GLY A 71 39.17 30.10 -6.48
C GLY A 71 37.79 29.49 -6.80
N ALA A 72 37.69 28.16 -6.89
CA ALA A 72 36.42 27.46 -7.11
C ALA A 72 35.77 27.15 -5.76
N VAL A 73 35.08 28.14 -5.19
CA VAL A 73 34.49 28.07 -3.84
C VAL A 73 32.98 28.30 -3.86
N CYS A 74 32.32 27.86 -2.78
CA CYS A 74 30.92 28.18 -2.50
C CYS A 74 30.74 29.66 -2.13
N LEU A 75 29.49 30.10 -1.98
CA LEU A 75 29.16 31.50 -1.60
C LEU A 75 29.74 31.93 -0.24
N ASP A 76 29.98 30.98 0.66
CA ASP A 76 30.58 31.19 1.98
C ASP A 76 32.12 31.04 1.98
N GLY A 77 32.72 30.78 0.82
CA GLY A 77 34.17 30.61 0.67
C GLY A 77 34.69 29.20 1.01
N THR A 78 33.81 28.26 1.38
CA THR A 78 34.20 26.86 1.62
C THR A 78 34.44 26.10 0.31
N PRO A 79 35.23 25.02 0.29
CA PRO A 79 35.40 24.19 -0.90
C PRO A 79 34.09 23.43 -1.22
N PRO A 80 33.67 23.36 -2.49
CA PRO A 80 32.54 22.53 -2.90
C PRO A 80 32.89 21.04 -2.76
N GLY A 81 31.87 20.18 -2.82
CA GLY A 81 32.04 18.73 -2.78
C GLY A 81 31.02 17.98 -3.63
N TYR A 82 31.20 16.67 -3.73
CA TYR A 82 30.31 15.77 -4.46
C TYR A 82 30.13 14.43 -3.73
N HIS A 83 29.00 13.78 -4.01
CA HIS A 83 28.75 12.38 -3.64
C HIS A 83 29.04 11.50 -4.85
N LEU A 84 29.79 10.42 -4.68
CA LEU A 84 30.10 9.47 -5.76
C LEU A 84 29.73 8.05 -5.36
N GLN A 85 28.74 7.51 -6.07
CA GLN A 85 28.44 6.08 -6.07
C GLN A 85 28.81 5.52 -7.44
N ARG A 86 29.69 4.52 -7.47
CA ARG A 86 30.06 3.87 -8.73
C ARG A 86 28.92 3.02 -9.24
N GLY A 87 28.64 3.13 -10.54
CA GLY A 87 27.72 2.23 -11.22
C GLY A 87 28.20 0.78 -11.19
N SER A 88 27.26 -0.16 -11.28
CA SER A 88 27.50 -1.60 -11.35
C SER A 88 26.74 -2.21 -12.54
N GLY A 89 27.16 -3.41 -12.97
CA GLY A 89 26.58 -4.08 -14.13
C GLY A 89 26.59 -3.19 -15.37
N ASP A 90 25.42 -3.08 -16.03
CA ASP A 90 25.20 -2.26 -17.23
C ASP A 90 25.42 -0.75 -16.99
N GLY A 91 25.32 -0.30 -15.74
CA GLY A 91 25.56 1.10 -15.37
C GLY A 91 27.03 1.46 -15.13
N SER A 92 27.96 0.50 -15.21
CA SER A 92 29.38 0.71 -14.86
C SER A 92 30.13 1.71 -15.75
N SER A 93 29.67 1.92 -16.99
CA SER A 93 30.24 2.86 -17.96
C SER A 93 29.39 4.11 -18.19
N SER A 94 28.31 4.27 -17.43
CA SER A 94 27.36 5.38 -17.56
C SER A 94 27.53 6.40 -16.44
N TRP A 95 27.32 7.68 -16.76
CA TRP A 95 27.38 8.77 -15.79
C TRP A 95 26.00 9.37 -15.57
N HIS A 96 25.59 9.48 -14.31
CA HIS A 96 24.40 10.22 -13.90
C HIS A 96 24.85 11.36 -12.98
N ILE A 97 24.60 12.60 -13.41
CA ILE A 97 25.03 13.80 -12.71
C ILE A 97 23.79 14.54 -12.21
N HIS A 98 23.71 14.74 -10.90
CA HIS A 98 22.68 15.53 -10.25
C HIS A 98 23.31 16.79 -9.65
N LEU A 99 22.74 17.95 -9.96
CA LEU A 99 23.13 19.25 -9.43
C LEU A 99 22.06 19.71 -8.45
N GLN A 100 22.48 20.16 -7.28
CA GLN A 100 21.62 20.70 -6.22
C GLN A 100 21.63 22.22 -6.22
#